data_AF-A0AA45KH99-F1
#
_entry.id   AF-A0AA45KH99-F1
#
_cell.length_a   1.000
_cell.length_b   1.000
_cell.length_c   1.000
_cell.angle_alpha   90.00
_cell.angle_beta   90.00
_cell.angle_gamma   90.00
#
_symmetry.space_group_name_H-M   'P 1'
#
loop_
_entity.id
_entity.type
_entity.pdbx_description
1 polymer ?
#
loop_
_entity_poly.entity_id
_entity_poly.type
_entity_poly.pdbx_seq_one_letter_code
_entity_poly.pdbx_strand_id
1 'polypeptide(L)'
;MFYHFKGTITAQDYSRILSVMTKRLMLVFSGIMVIVMVINLVRSQGQWLWPLLSGILIVVLGNLFLSWQLKSRFLKNFKPQTLDIYLTEEQIKAQMNVRNVEIFSDRVHFFEGKNKVLILKKEMLQDVTQWESFVKMAQNLPLKKTKK
;
A
#
# COMPACT_ATOMS: atom_id res chain seq x y z
N MET A 1 -11.70 5.68 -25.23
CA MET A 1 -12.22 6.50 -24.11
C MET A 1 -11.04 7.13 -23.39
N PHE A 2 -11.13 8.42 -23.04
CA PHE A 2 -10.06 9.14 -22.34
C PHE A 2 -10.56 9.61 -20.97
N TYR A 3 -9.67 9.58 -19.98
CA TYR A 3 -9.94 10.00 -18.61
C TYR A 3 -8.98 11.13 -18.25
N HIS A 4 -9.51 12.28 -17.88
CA HIS A 4 -8.69 13.44 -17.53
C HIS A 4 -8.65 13.61 -16.02
N PHE A 5 -7.46 13.44 -15.44
CA PHE A 5 -7.22 13.62 -14.01
C PHE A 5 -6.44 14.92 -13.77
N LYS A 6 -7.02 15.81 -12.96
CA LYS A 6 -6.41 17.07 -12.54
C LYS A 6 -6.54 17.28 -11.04
N GLY A 7 -5.43 17.50 -10.35
CA GLY A 7 -5.42 17.86 -8.93
C GLY A 7 -4.07 17.62 -8.26
N THR A 8 -4.02 17.74 -6.93
CA THR A 8 -2.78 17.58 -6.17
C THR A 8 -2.85 16.36 -5.25
N ILE A 9 -1.84 15.48 -5.35
CA ILE A 9 -1.68 14.39 -4.40
C ILE A 9 -0.97 14.92 -3.15
N THR A 10 -1.61 14.74 -2.00
CA THR A 10 -1.16 15.27 -0.72
C THR A 10 -0.46 14.22 0.13
N ALA A 11 0.24 14.65 1.18
CA ALA A 11 0.84 13.75 2.16
C ALA A 11 -0.22 12.86 2.84
N GLN A 12 -1.45 13.35 2.98
CA GLN A 12 -2.54 12.61 3.58
C GLN A 12 -2.93 11.40 2.72
N ASP A 13 -2.94 11.54 1.39
CA ASP A 13 -3.23 10.45 0.46
C ASP A 13 -2.19 9.35 0.56
N TYR A 14 -0.91 9.71 0.60
CA TYR A 14 0.19 8.77 0.81
C TYR A 14 0.13 8.10 2.18
N SER A 15 -0.26 8.83 3.23
CA SER A 15 -0.38 8.26 4.58
C SER A 15 -1.45 7.16 4.65
N ARG A 16 -2.54 7.29 3.87
CA ARG A 16 -3.59 6.26 3.78
C ARG A 16 -3.06 4.99 3.13
N ILE A 17 -2.30 5.11 2.03
CA ILE A 17 -1.65 3.96 1.37
C ILE A 17 -0.69 3.27 2.33
N LEU A 18 0.15 4.08 2.98
CA LEU A 18 1.12 3.59 3.93
C LEU A 18 0.43 2.83 5.06
N SER A 19 -0.70 3.34 5.58
CA SER A 19 -1.44 2.69 6.66
C SER A 19 -1.89 1.26 6.29
N VAL A 20 -2.30 1.02 5.05
CA VAL A 20 -2.71 -0.31 4.58
C VAL A 20 -1.49 -1.24 4.50
N MET A 21 -0.38 -0.77 3.90
CA MET A 21 0.86 -1.54 3.84
C MET A 21 1.44 -1.82 5.22
N THR A 22 1.46 -0.83 6.10
CA THR A 22 1.92 -0.96 7.48
C THR A 22 1.06 -1.98 8.23
N LYS A 23 -0.27 -1.97 8.09
CA LYS A 23 -1.15 -2.98 8.69
C LYS A 23 -0.83 -4.39 8.21
N ARG A 24 -0.62 -4.58 6.90
CA ARG A 24 -0.21 -5.89 6.34
C ARG A 24 1.14 -6.35 6.92
N LEU A 25 2.13 -5.47 6.99
CA LEU A 25 3.45 -5.77 7.57
C LEU A 25 3.36 -6.07 9.08
N MET A 26 2.59 -5.29 9.84
CA MET A 26 2.35 -5.52 11.26
C MET A 26 1.69 -6.88 11.51
N LEU A 27 0.75 -7.29 10.64
CA LEU A 27 0.12 -8.60 10.73
C LEU A 27 1.13 -9.74 10.49
N VAL A 28 1.96 -9.63 9.45
CA VAL A 28 3.02 -10.62 9.17
C VAL A 28 4.02 -10.69 10.32
N PHE A 29 4.50 -9.53 10.80
CA PHE A 29 5.40 -9.44 11.95
C PHE A 29 4.78 -10.09 13.19
N SER A 30 3.53 -9.77 13.51
CA SER A 30 2.82 -10.34 14.66
C SER A 30 2.67 -11.86 14.52
N GLY A 31 2.34 -12.36 13.32
CA GLY A 31 2.25 -13.80 13.06
C GLY A 31 3.57 -14.53 13.30
N ILE A 32 4.68 -13.97 12.81
CA ILE A 32 6.04 -14.53 13.06
C ILE A 32 6.35 -14.51 14.55
N MET A 33 6.08 -13.40 15.24
CA MET A 33 6.37 -13.27 16.67
C MET A 33 5.55 -14.25 17.53
N VAL A 34 4.30 -14.54 17.15
CA VAL A 34 3.47 -15.55 17.82
C VAL A 34 4.11 -16.93 17.69
N ILE A 35 4.61 -17.30 16.50
CA ILE A 35 5.31 -18.58 16.29
C ILE A 35 6.55 -18.66 17.19
N VAL A 36 7.37 -17.60 17.23
CA VAL A 36 8.55 -17.52 18.11
C VAL A 36 8.16 -17.64 19.59
N MET A 37 7.06 -17.00 20.00
CA MET A 37 6.57 -17.07 21.38
C MET A 37 6.15 -18.50 21.75
N VAL A 38 5.45 -19.21 20.87
CA VAL A 38 5.05 -20.62 21.09
C VAL A 38 6.28 -21.51 21.22
N ILE A 39 7.29 -21.35 20.36
CA ILE A 39 8.54 -22.12 20.44
C ILE A 39 9.24 -21.88 21.79
N ASN A 40 9.32 -20.62 22.23
CA ASN A 40 9.93 -20.26 23.51
C ASN A 40 9.15 -20.82 24.70
N LEU A 41 7.81 -20.86 24.63
CA LEU A 41 6.95 -21.43 25.66
C LEU A 41 7.14 -22.93 25.81
N VAL A 42 7.19 -23.68 24.70
CA VAL A 42 7.44 -25.13 24.72
C VAL A 42 8.83 -25.43 25.31
N ARG A 43 9.81 -24.57 25.07
CA ARG A 43 11.18 -24.74 25.57
C ARG A 43 11.34 -24.39 27.05
N SER A 44 10.48 -23.55 27.65
CA SER A 44 10.72 -23.01 28.99
C SER A 44 10.39 -23.93 30.17
N GLN A 45 10.07 -25.21 29.91
CA GLN A 45 9.93 -26.28 30.92
C GLN A 45 9.20 -25.86 32.21
N GLY A 46 8.07 -25.15 32.06
CA GLY A 46 7.22 -24.73 33.19
C GLY A 46 7.34 -23.27 33.62
N GLN A 47 8.33 -22.51 33.13
CA GLN A 47 8.44 -21.06 33.35
C GLN A 47 7.79 -20.27 32.20
N TRP A 48 6.47 -20.27 32.15
CA TRP A 48 5.68 -19.69 31.05
C TRP A 48 5.50 -18.16 31.13
N LEU A 49 5.61 -17.57 32.32
CA LEU A 49 5.30 -16.16 32.55
C LEU A 49 6.26 -15.20 31.81
N TRP A 50 7.57 -15.44 31.89
CA TRP A 50 8.60 -14.57 31.30
C TRP A 50 8.58 -14.58 29.76
N PRO A 51 8.48 -15.75 29.08
CA PRO A 51 8.31 -15.80 27.63
C PRO A 51 7.04 -15.10 27.15
N LEU A 52 5.93 -15.21 27.89
CA LEU A 52 4.67 -14.54 27.55
C LEU A 52 4.79 -13.02 27.65
N LEU A 53 5.27 -12.51 28.79
CA LEU A 53 5.41 -11.07 29.02
C LEU A 53 6.36 -10.43 28.02
N SER A 54 7.52 -11.05 27.79
CA SER A 54 8.49 -10.55 26.80
C SER A 54 7.96 -10.65 25.37
N GLY A 55 7.27 -11.74 25.01
CA GLY A 55 6.65 -11.90 23.69
C GLY A 55 5.62 -10.83 23.39
N ILE A 56 4.69 -10.58 24.32
CA ILE A 56 3.69 -9.52 24.19
C ILE A 56 4.36 -8.14 24.08
N LEU A 57 5.35 -7.87 24.93
CA LEU A 57 6.08 -6.59 24.91
C LEU A 57 6.77 -6.36 23.56
N ILE A 58 7.44 -7.38 23.00
CA ILE A 58 8.10 -7.29 21.70
C ILE A 58 7.08 -7.06 20.58
N VAL A 59 5.92 -7.72 20.61
CA VAL A 59 4.86 -7.50 19.62
C VAL A 59 4.36 -6.06 19.65
N VAL A 60 4.09 -5.53 20.84
CA VAL A 60 3.60 -4.15 21.02
C VAL A 60 4.65 -3.13 20.57
N LEU A 61 5.86 -3.23 21.10
CA LEU A 61 6.94 -2.29 20.76
C LEU A 61 7.37 -2.40 19.30
N GLY A 62 7.43 -3.63 18.76
CA GLY A 62 7.78 -3.87 17.36
C GLY A 62 6.76 -3.29 16.39
N ASN A 63 5.46 -3.47 16.65
CA ASN A 63 4.41 -2.87 15.82
C ASN A 63 4.43 -1.33 15.89
N LEU A 64 4.62 -0.77 17.09
CA LEU A 64 4.72 0.68 17.28
C LEU A 64 5.93 1.24 16.52
N PHE A 65 7.10 0.60 16.66
CA PHE A 65 8.32 0.99 15.96
C PHE A 65 8.18 0.88 14.44
N LEU A 66 7.60 -0.20 13.92
CA LEU A 66 7.36 -0.39 12.48
C LEU A 66 6.46 0.72 11.91
N SER A 67 5.37 1.03 12.62
CA SER A 67 4.45 2.09 12.20
C SER A 67 5.12 3.47 12.15
N TRP A 68 5.91 3.78 13.18
CA TRP A 68 6.62 5.04 13.29
C TRP A 68 7.74 5.15 12.25
N GLN A 69 8.57 4.11 12.10
CA GLN A 69 9.71 4.10 11.18
C GLN A 69 9.23 4.27 9.73
N LEU A 70 8.19 3.54 9.32
CA LEU A 70 7.64 3.65 7.97
C LEU A 70 7.07 5.05 7.74
N LYS A 71 6.24 5.56 8.66
CA LYS A 71 5.65 6.90 8.53
C LYS A 71 6.73 7.98 8.45
N SER A 72 7.74 7.91 9.31
CA SER A 72 8.86 8.86 9.37
C SER A 72 9.68 8.84 8.07
N ARG A 73 10.10 7.67 7.58
CA ARG A 73 10.94 7.57 6.37
C ARG A 73 10.20 8.02 5.10
N PHE A 74 8.91 7.68 4.98
CA PHE A 74 8.13 8.02 3.80
C PHE A 74 7.71 9.49 3.78
N LEU A 75 7.28 10.07 4.92
CA LEU A 75 6.86 11.47 4.97
C LEU A 75 8.03 12.45 4.84
N LYS A 76 9.24 12.09 5.34
CA LYS A 76 10.42 12.95 5.24
C LYS A 76 10.83 13.27 3.80
N ASN A 77 10.58 12.35 2.88
CA ASN A 77 10.94 12.50 1.46
C ASN A 77 9.74 12.85 0.58
N PHE A 78 8.59 13.12 1.18
CA PHE A 78 7.38 13.39 0.42
C PHE A 78 7.41 14.79 -0.20
N LYS A 79 7.20 14.85 -1.52
CA LYS A 79 6.96 16.10 -2.25
C LYS A 79 5.56 16.02 -2.85
N PRO A 80 4.69 17.03 -2.62
CA PRO A 80 3.40 17.11 -3.27
C PRO A 80 3.56 17.00 -4.79
N GLN A 81 2.71 16.21 -5.43
CA GLN A 81 2.71 16.05 -6.88
C GLN A 81 1.41 16.61 -7.43
N THR A 82 1.52 17.65 -8.26
CA THR A 82 0.41 18.15 -9.07
C THR A 82 0.29 17.27 -10.31
N LEU A 83 -0.90 16.72 -10.51
CA LEU A 83 -1.25 15.84 -11.61
C LEU A 83 -2.17 16.62 -12.56
N ASP A 84 -1.82 16.63 -13.84
CA ASP A 84 -2.67 17.09 -14.95
C ASP A 84 -2.37 16.14 -16.11
N ILE A 85 -3.15 15.05 -16.22
CA ILE A 85 -2.87 13.95 -17.15
C ILE A 85 -4.14 13.45 -17.85
N TYR A 86 -3.98 13.14 -19.13
CA TYR A 86 -4.94 12.38 -19.89
C TYR A 86 -4.49 10.92 -19.94
N LEU A 87 -5.40 10.02 -19.59
CA LEU A 87 -5.16 8.59 -19.60
C LEU A 87 -6.15 7.90 -20.53
N THR A 88 -5.62 7.13 -21.47
CA THR A 88 -6.38 6.15 -22.24
C THR A 88 -5.92 4.74 -21.89
N GLU A 89 -6.79 3.76 -22.11
CA GLU A 89 -6.44 2.36 -21.92
C GLU A 89 -5.22 1.95 -22.76
N GLU A 90 -5.13 2.45 -23.99
CA GLU A 90 -4.01 2.21 -24.90
C GLU A 90 -2.70 2.81 -24.38
N GLN A 91 -2.73 4.04 -23.87
CA GLN A 91 -1.56 4.68 -23.25
C GLN A 91 -1.06 3.90 -22.04
N ILE A 92 -1.98 3.43 -21.18
CA ILE A 92 -1.62 2.62 -20.01
C ILE A 92 -0.97 1.30 -20.45
N LYS A 93 -1.54 0.61 -21.45
CA LYS A 93 -0.99 -0.66 -21.96
C LYS A 93 0.38 -0.49 -22.62
N ALA A 94 0.53 0.54 -23.45
CA ALA A 94 1.72 0.75 -24.26
C ALA A 94 2.87 1.38 -23.45
N GLN A 95 2.60 2.42 -22.68
CA GLN A 95 3.62 3.29 -22.09
C GLN A 95 3.89 2.96 -20.62
N MET A 96 2.89 2.46 -19.88
CA MET A 96 3.05 2.16 -18.46
C MET A 96 3.52 0.71 -18.25
N ASN A 97 4.41 0.53 -17.29
CA ASN A 97 4.82 -0.80 -16.82
C ASN A 97 4.03 -1.19 -15.57
N VAL A 98 2.70 -1.24 -15.72
CA VAL A 98 1.78 -1.57 -14.63
C VAL A 98 1.96 -3.04 -14.27
N ARG A 99 2.43 -3.29 -13.05
CA ARG A 99 2.64 -4.62 -12.49
C ARG A 99 1.49 -5.07 -11.61
N ASN A 100 0.86 -4.11 -10.94
CA ASN A 100 -0.26 -4.36 -10.05
C ASN A 100 -1.19 -3.15 -10.07
N VAL A 101 -2.48 -3.39 -9.84
CA VAL A 101 -3.51 -2.37 -9.69
C VAL A 101 -4.23 -2.64 -8.38
N GLU A 102 -4.24 -1.66 -7.48
CA GLU A 102 -5.10 -1.72 -6.30
C GLU A 102 -6.24 -0.71 -6.46
N ILE A 103 -7.47 -1.18 -6.24
CA ILE A 103 -8.68 -0.40 -6.45
C ILE A 103 -9.36 -0.21 -5.11
N PHE A 104 -9.69 1.04 -4.82
CA PHE A 104 -10.45 1.47 -3.67
C PHE A 104 -11.69 2.23 -4.16
N SER A 105 -12.65 2.47 -3.28
CA SER A 105 -13.90 3.17 -3.65
C SER A 105 -13.66 4.58 -4.18
N ASP A 106 -12.64 5.28 -3.66
CA ASP A 106 -12.33 6.68 -3.94
C ASP A 106 -11.05 6.88 -4.78
N ARG A 107 -10.27 5.82 -5.04
CA ARG A 107 -8.96 5.92 -5.70
C ARG A 107 -8.52 4.62 -6.38
N VAL A 108 -7.67 4.74 -7.38
CA VAL A 108 -6.96 3.64 -8.04
C VAL A 108 -5.46 3.88 -7.95
N HIS A 109 -4.71 2.84 -7.61
CA HIS A 109 -3.25 2.86 -7.56
C HIS A 109 -2.68 1.97 -8.66
N PHE A 110 -1.89 2.57 -9.54
CA PHE A 110 -1.09 1.87 -10.53
C PHE A 110 0.33 1.70 -10.02
N PHE A 111 0.76 0.46 -9.77
CA PHE A 111 2.13 0.16 -9.38
C PHE A 111 3.00 0.00 -10.62
N GLU A 112 3.81 1.02 -10.90
CA GLU A 112 4.73 1.09 -12.02
C GLU A 112 6.15 0.66 -11.58
N GLY A 113 6.61 -0.49 -12.08
CA GLY A 113 7.96 -0.97 -11.76
C GLY A 113 8.16 -1.28 -10.27
N LYS A 114 9.37 -1.02 -9.74
CA LYS A 114 9.71 -1.34 -8.34
C LYS A 114 9.39 -0.21 -7.35
N ASN A 115 9.42 1.06 -7.78
CA ASN A 115 9.43 2.21 -6.87
C ASN A 115 8.48 3.35 -7.26
N LYS A 116 7.57 3.16 -8.22
CA LYS A 116 6.62 4.21 -8.63
C LYS A 116 5.18 3.72 -8.44
N VAL A 117 4.37 4.59 -7.88
CA VAL A 117 2.93 4.39 -7.75
C VAL A 117 2.25 5.65 -8.26
N LEU A 118 1.44 5.50 -9.31
CA LEU A 118 0.54 6.55 -9.77
C LEU A 118 -0.78 6.41 -9.01
N ILE A 119 -1.21 7.49 -8.36
CA ILE A 119 -2.42 7.54 -7.54
C ILE A 119 -3.44 8.41 -8.26
N LEU A 120 -4.62 7.87 -8.53
CA LEU A 120 -5.70 8.56 -9.24
C LEU A 120 -6.94 8.55 -8.37
N LYS A 121 -7.38 9.73 -7.94
CA LYS A 121 -8.54 9.88 -7.07
C LYS A 121 -9.78 10.20 -7.87
N LYS A 122 -10.94 9.74 -7.41
CA LYS A 122 -12.25 10.05 -8.00
C LYS A 122 -12.50 11.56 -8.09
N GLU A 123 -12.12 12.30 -7.05
CA GLU A 123 -12.24 13.77 -6.97
C GLU A 123 -11.33 14.52 -7.95
N MET A 124 -10.31 13.86 -8.51
CA MET A 124 -9.42 14.45 -9.52
C MET A 124 -9.92 14.22 -10.94
N LEU A 125 -10.88 13.31 -11.13
CA LEU A 125 -11.44 13.03 -12.44
C LEU A 125 -12.36 14.19 -12.84
N GLN A 126 -12.08 14.84 -13.96
CA GLN A 126 -12.88 15.98 -14.42
C GLN A 126 -14.34 15.61 -14.68
N ASP A 127 -14.58 14.42 -15.23
CA ASP A 127 -15.91 13.85 -15.43
C ASP A 127 -16.13 12.66 -14.51
N VAL A 128 -16.68 12.93 -13.32
CA VAL A 128 -16.91 11.92 -12.27
C VAL A 128 -17.85 10.81 -12.72
N THR A 129 -18.72 11.05 -13.71
CA THR A 129 -19.64 10.02 -14.25
C THR A 129 -18.88 8.87 -14.91
N GLN A 130 -17.66 9.13 -15.37
CA GLN A 130 -16.79 8.14 -15.99
C GLN A 130 -16.03 7.27 -14.98
N TRP A 131 -16.16 7.54 -13.67
CA TRP A 131 -15.40 6.82 -12.63
C TRP A 131 -15.59 5.31 -12.68
N GLU A 132 -16.84 4.85 -12.77
CA GLU A 132 -17.13 3.41 -12.82
C GLU A 132 -16.55 2.75 -14.08
N SER A 133 -16.56 3.47 -15.21
CA SER A 133 -15.93 3.02 -16.46
C SER A 133 -14.41 2.95 -16.32
N PHE A 134 -13.80 3.96 -15.69
CA PHE A 134 -12.38 3.99 -15.41
C PHE A 134 -11.95 2.83 -14.50
N VAL A 135 -12.71 2.57 -13.44
CA VAL A 135 -12.45 1.45 -12.51
C VAL A 135 -12.55 0.11 -13.24
N LYS A 136 -13.59 -0.10 -14.06
CA LYS A 136 -13.72 -1.32 -14.88
C LYS A 136 -12.56 -1.49 -15.87
N MET A 137 -12.14 -0.41 -16.53
CA MET A 137 -10.96 -0.43 -17.39
C MET A 137 -9.71 -0.83 -16.60
N ALA A 138 -9.50 -0.22 -15.41
CA ALA A 138 -8.36 -0.50 -14.57
C ALA A 138 -8.32 -1.96 -14.06
N GLN A 139 -9.48 -2.56 -13.77
CA GLN A 139 -9.61 -3.98 -13.40
C GLN A 139 -9.18 -4.93 -14.52
N ASN A 140 -9.46 -4.55 -15.77
CA ASN A 140 -9.25 -5.39 -16.94
C ASN A 140 -7.90 -5.15 -17.63
N LEU A 141 -7.01 -4.34 -17.05
CA LEU A 141 -5.71 -4.07 -17.64
C LEU A 141 -4.81 -5.31 -17.65
N PRO A 142 -4.18 -5.63 -18.79
CA PRO A 142 -3.21 -6.72 -18.86
C PRO A 142 -1.96 -6.35 -18.04
N LEU A 143 -1.77 -7.04 -16.92
CA LEU A 143 -0.65 -6.80 -16.03
C LEU A 143 0.62 -7.44 -16.58
N LYS A 144 1.72 -6.66 -16.59
CA LYS A 144 3.04 -7.20 -16.98
C LYS A 144 3.57 -8.10 -15.86
N LYS A 145 3.53 -9.42 -16.06
CA LYS A 145 4.10 -10.39 -15.14
C LYS A 145 5.62 -10.20 -15.05
N THR A 146 6.12 -10.18 -13.82
CA THR A 146 7.57 -10.21 -13.56
C THR A 146 8.12 -11.53 -14.11
N LYS A 147 9.01 -11.48 -15.11
CA LYS A 147 9.93 -12.61 -15.33
C LYS A 147 10.76 -12.70 -14.03
N LYS A 148 10.54 -13.79 -13.28
CA LYS A 148 11.34 -14.11 -12.08
C LYS A 148 12.79 -14.29 -12.47
#